data_AF-A0A6L4AF27-F1
#
_entry.id   AF-A0A6L4AF27-F1
#
_cell.length_a   1.000
_cell.length_b   1.000
_cell.length_c   1.000
_cell.angle_alpha   90.00
_cell.angle_beta   90.00
_cell.angle_gamma   90.00
#
_symmetry.space_group_name_H-M   'P 1'
#
loop_
_entity.id
_entity.type
_entity.pdbx_description
1 polymer ?
#
loop_
_entity_poly.entity_id
_entity_poly.type
_entity_poly.pdbx_seq_one_letter_code
_entity_poly.pdbx_strand_id
1 'polypeptide(L)'
;MTRQAEIIRWLVTSHLAIPLRHGRGFFVLRGPRVRLADGTLLDALDWLQAEGFGAGLMLDGYHVAYTPPGGEYAEKLTFFKMQTMYDAPFSKPRPNHSAALLAALRGDSPH
;
A
#
# COMPACT_ATOMS: atom_id res chain seq x y z
N MET A 1 -2.49 20.63 -5.70
CA MET A 1 -2.66 19.54 -4.73
C MET A 1 -3.36 18.40 -5.45
N THR A 2 -2.96 17.14 -5.26
CA THR A 2 -3.64 16.00 -5.90
C THR A 2 -4.77 15.49 -5.00
N ARG A 3 -5.82 14.92 -5.60
CA ARG A 3 -6.94 14.30 -4.87
C ARG A 3 -6.46 13.27 -3.84
N GLN A 4 -5.49 12.44 -4.21
CA GLN A 4 -4.91 11.45 -3.30
C GLN A 4 -4.17 12.10 -2.10
N ALA A 5 -3.49 13.24 -2.29
CA ALA A 5 -2.86 13.95 -1.19
C ALA A 5 -3.89 14.53 -0.21
N GLU A 6 -5.02 15.03 -0.71
CA GLU A 6 -6.14 15.49 0.12
C GLU A 6 -6.74 14.34 0.95
N ILE A 7 -6.90 13.17 0.33
CA ILE A 7 -7.37 11.95 1.00
C ILE A 7 -6.40 11.53 2.11
N ILE A 8 -5.07 11.55 1.86
CA ILE A 8 -4.07 11.25 2.90
C ILE A 8 -4.19 12.23 4.07
N ARG A 9 -4.27 13.54 3.79
CA ARG A 9 -4.41 14.55 4.84
C ARG A 9 -5.66 14.35 5.69
N TRP A 10 -6.78 13.99 5.05
CA TRP A 10 -8.01 13.64 5.76
C TRP A 10 -7.86 12.36 6.60
N LEU A 11 -7.29 11.30 6.02
CA LEU A 11 -7.06 10.02 6.69
C LEU A 11 -6.25 10.18 7.98
N VAL A 12 -5.19 10.99 7.96
CA VAL A 12 -4.33 11.24 9.15
C VAL A 12 -5.12 11.74 10.35
N THR A 13 -6.24 12.43 10.13
CA THR A 13 -7.13 12.95 11.18
C THR A 13 -8.40 12.11 11.38
N SER A 14 -8.60 11.07 10.57
CA SER A 14 -9.82 10.27 10.55
C SER A 14 -9.71 9.05 11.46
N HIS A 15 -10.80 8.69 12.12
CA HIS A 15 -10.91 7.45 12.91
C HIS A 15 -10.79 6.18 12.06
N LEU A 16 -10.88 6.32 10.72
CA LEU A 16 -10.64 5.24 9.77
C LEU A 16 -9.17 4.81 9.75
N ALA A 17 -8.24 5.73 10.04
CA ALA A 17 -6.82 5.45 10.08
C ALA A 17 -6.43 4.91 11.46
N ILE A 18 -6.11 3.62 11.52
CA ILE A 18 -5.68 2.96 12.75
C ILE A 18 -4.16 3.09 12.85
N PRO A 19 -3.61 3.71 13.93
CA PRO A 19 -2.17 3.88 14.06
C PRO A 19 -1.45 2.53 14.19
N LEU A 20 -0.25 2.44 13.61
CA LEU A 20 0.60 1.26 13.79
C LEU A 20 1.09 1.17 15.24
N ARG A 21 1.12 -0.05 15.81
CA ARG A 21 1.66 -0.30 17.15
C ARG A 21 3.16 -0.02 17.25
N HIS A 22 3.88 -0.23 16.15
CA HIS A 22 5.32 -0.01 16.03
C HIS A 22 5.62 0.75 14.72
N GLY A 23 6.60 1.66 14.76
CA GLY A 23 6.92 2.55 13.65
C GLY A 23 6.02 3.80 13.61
N ARG A 24 6.06 4.55 12.50
CA ARG A 24 5.08 5.61 12.25
C ARG A 24 4.33 5.37 10.96
N GLY A 25 3.05 5.72 10.97
CA GLY A 25 2.12 5.41 9.91
C GLY A 25 0.80 4.91 10.49
N PHE A 26 -0.07 4.47 9.60
CA PHE A 26 -1.38 3.96 9.95
C PHE A 26 -1.83 2.92 8.93
N PHE A 27 -2.91 2.22 9.20
CA PHE A 27 -3.55 1.33 8.25
C PHE A 27 -5.07 1.53 8.24
N VAL A 28 -5.67 1.19 7.11
CA VAL A 28 -7.13 1.14 6.93
C VAL A 28 -7.48 -0.32 6.64
N LEU A 29 -8.39 -0.87 7.45
CA LEU A 29 -8.90 -2.23 7.28
C LEU A 29 -10.03 -2.26 6.25
N ARG A 30 -10.21 -3.43 5.63
CA ARG A 30 -11.49 -3.81 5.01
C ARG A 30 -12.62 -3.79 6.06
N GLY A 31 -13.83 -3.38 5.67
CA GLY A 31 -15.05 -3.50 6.47
C GLY A 31 -15.74 -2.16 6.83
N PRO A 32 -15.03 -1.13 7.31
CA PRO A 32 -15.63 0.17 7.56
C PRO A 32 -16.24 0.76 6.29
N ARG A 33 -17.42 1.37 6.42
CA ARG A 33 -18.07 2.08 5.31
C ARG A 33 -17.82 3.58 5.40
N VAL A 34 -17.55 4.18 4.25
CA VAL A 34 -17.46 5.64 4.08
C VAL A 34 -18.69 6.14 3.33
N ARG A 35 -19.18 7.32 3.72
CA ARG A 35 -20.17 8.08 2.96
C ARG A 35 -19.47 9.23 2.27
N LEU A 36 -19.47 9.24 0.95
CA LEU A 36 -18.92 10.32 0.16
C LEU A 36 -19.88 11.53 0.15
N ALA A 37 -19.38 12.68 -0.32
CA ALA A 37 -20.12 13.94 -0.30
C ALA A 37 -21.40 13.91 -1.17
N ASP A 38 -21.45 13.07 -2.19
CA ASP A 38 -22.61 12.82 -3.04
C ASP A 38 -23.63 11.84 -2.41
N GLY A 39 -23.35 11.34 -1.20
CA GLY A 39 -24.17 10.38 -0.48
C GLY A 39 -23.86 8.91 -0.80
N THR A 40 -22.94 8.64 -1.74
CA THR A 40 -22.52 7.28 -2.09
C THR A 40 -21.89 6.58 -0.88
N LEU A 41 -22.32 5.34 -0.62
CA LEU A 41 -21.76 4.49 0.44
C LEU A 41 -20.87 3.41 -0.16
N LEU A 42 -19.62 3.34 0.27
CA LEU A 42 -18.64 2.35 -0.18
C LEU A 42 -17.91 1.74 1.02
N ASP A 43 -17.36 0.55 0.84
CA ASP A 43 -16.30 0.07 1.73
C ASP A 43 -15.09 0.99 1.60
N ALA A 44 -14.49 1.34 2.74
CA ALA A 44 -13.36 2.25 2.80
C ALA A 44 -12.17 1.77 1.98
N LEU A 45 -11.89 0.46 2.00
CA LEU A 45 -10.76 -0.10 1.30
C LEU A 45 -11.00 -0.13 -0.21
N ASP A 46 -12.21 -0.51 -0.64
CA ASP A 46 -12.60 -0.46 -2.06
C ASP A 46 -12.51 0.96 -2.62
N TRP A 47 -13.01 1.95 -1.86
CA TRP A 47 -12.93 3.35 -2.26
C TRP A 47 -11.47 3.79 -2.42
N LEU A 48 -10.60 3.49 -1.44
CA LEU A 48 -9.19 3.85 -1.54
C LEU A 48 -8.50 3.16 -2.72
N GLN A 49 -8.79 1.89 -2.99
CA GLN A 49 -8.24 1.20 -4.15
C GLN A 49 -8.73 1.82 -5.47
N ALA A 50 -10.00 2.21 -5.56
CA ALA A 50 -10.56 2.91 -6.72
C ALA A 50 -9.93 4.30 -6.93
N GLU A 51 -9.53 4.97 -5.86
CA GLU A 51 -8.74 6.21 -5.89
C GLU A 51 -7.26 5.97 -6.25
N GLY A 52 -6.86 4.72 -6.48
CA GLY A 52 -5.51 4.34 -6.92
C GLY A 52 -4.51 4.07 -5.78
N PHE A 53 -4.98 3.93 -4.53
CA PHE A 53 -4.09 3.52 -3.44
C PHE A 53 -3.81 2.01 -3.52
N GLY A 54 -2.55 1.65 -3.72
CA GLY A 54 -2.11 0.27 -3.87
C GLY A 54 -0.67 0.05 -3.43
N ALA A 55 -0.24 -1.21 -3.45
CA ALA A 55 1.12 -1.58 -3.06
C ALA A 55 2.17 -0.86 -3.94
N GLY A 56 3.21 -0.33 -3.29
CA GLY A 56 4.31 0.36 -3.96
C GLY A 56 4.04 1.84 -4.28
N LEU A 57 2.83 2.35 -4.03
CA LEU A 57 2.55 3.77 -4.19
C LEU A 57 3.36 4.59 -3.18
N MET A 58 4.02 5.63 -3.66
CA MET A 58 4.74 6.62 -2.85
C MET A 58 4.08 7.98 -3.03
N LEU A 59 3.48 8.52 -1.97
CA LEU A 59 2.76 9.80 -2.04
C LEU A 59 2.76 10.51 -0.68
N ASP A 60 2.97 11.82 -0.69
CA ASP A 60 2.88 12.70 0.50
C ASP A 60 3.71 12.22 1.71
N GLY A 61 4.91 11.67 1.43
CA GLY A 61 5.78 11.11 2.47
C GLY A 61 5.31 9.78 3.04
N TYR A 62 4.37 9.10 2.39
CA TYR A 62 3.94 7.75 2.72
C TYR A 62 4.32 6.76 1.62
N HIS A 63 4.74 5.57 2.04
CA HIS A 63 4.82 4.38 1.22
C HIS A 63 3.65 3.45 1.55
N VAL A 64 2.90 3.05 0.53
CA VAL A 64 1.68 2.24 0.70
C VAL A 64 1.98 0.78 0.44
N ALA A 65 1.54 -0.09 1.34
CA ALA A 65 1.54 -1.54 1.16
C ALA A 65 0.12 -2.08 1.26
N TYR A 66 -0.17 -3.10 0.46
CA TYR A 66 -1.43 -3.82 0.52
C TYR A 66 -1.21 -5.20 1.13
N THR A 67 -2.08 -5.58 2.07
CA THR A 67 -2.16 -6.94 2.61
C THR A 67 -3.40 -7.60 2.05
N PRO A 68 -3.25 -8.65 1.21
CA PRO A 68 -4.39 -9.33 0.60
C PRO A 68 -5.22 -10.12 1.64
N PRO A 69 -6.46 -10.50 1.30
CA PRO A 69 -7.29 -11.34 2.16
C PRO A 69 -6.71 -12.77 2.27
N GLY A 70 -7.08 -13.47 3.35
CA GLY A 70 -6.77 -14.90 3.54
C GLY A 70 -5.50 -15.19 4.36
N GLY A 71 -4.79 -14.18 4.85
CA GLY A 71 -3.71 -14.36 5.82
C GLY A 71 -4.19 -14.28 7.28
N GLU A 72 -3.26 -14.44 8.23
CA GLU A 72 -3.50 -14.20 9.67
C GLU A 72 -3.89 -12.75 9.97
N TYR A 73 -3.60 -11.84 9.04
CA TYR A 73 -3.93 -10.44 9.13
C TYR A 73 -5.13 -10.12 8.23
N ALA A 74 -6.08 -9.34 8.77
CA ALA A 74 -7.18 -8.80 8.00
C ALA A 74 -6.68 -7.97 6.82
N GLU A 75 -7.42 -8.03 5.70
CA GLU A 75 -7.14 -7.28 4.48
C GLU A 75 -7.06 -5.78 4.78
N LYS A 76 -6.00 -5.11 4.29
CA LYS A 76 -5.74 -3.70 4.62
C LYS A 76 -4.81 -3.01 3.65
N LEU A 77 -4.89 -1.68 3.65
CA LEU A 77 -3.86 -0.79 3.12
C LEU A 77 -3.10 -0.17 4.29
N THR A 78 -1.77 -0.29 4.26
CA THR A 78 -0.88 0.28 5.28
C THR A 78 -0.07 1.41 4.69
N PHE A 79 -0.13 2.57 5.34
CA PHE A 79 0.56 3.79 4.97
C PHE A 79 1.75 3.98 5.91
N PHE A 80 2.93 3.58 5.47
CA PHE A 80 4.18 3.75 6.23
C PHE A 80 4.75 5.14 6.00
N LYS A 81 4.97 5.89 7.07
CA LYS A 81 5.60 7.22 6.94
C LYS A 81 7.06 7.04 6.57
N MET A 82 7.46 7.52 5.40
CA MET A 82 8.85 7.60 4.98
C MET A 82 9.59 8.50 5.94
N GLN A 83 10.50 7.94 6.73
CA GLN A 83 11.23 8.71 7.73
C GLN A 83 12.72 8.76 7.49
N THR A 84 13.28 7.84 6.70
CA THR A 84 14.72 7.80 6.48
C THR A 84 15.01 6.94 5.25
N MET A 85 15.61 7.55 4.23
CA MET A 85 16.39 6.79 3.26
C MET A 85 17.76 6.56 3.89
N TYR A 86 18.22 5.31 3.90
CA TYR A 86 19.55 4.96 4.37
C TYR A 86 20.42 4.71 3.15
N ASP A 87 21.54 5.43 3.05
CA ASP A 87 22.55 5.15 2.04
C ASP A 87 23.20 3.80 2.35
N ALA A 88 22.88 2.81 1.53
CA ALA A 88 23.49 1.49 1.63
C ALA A 88 24.76 1.47 0.75
N PRO A 89 25.94 1.05 1.26
CA PRO A 89 27.18 0.99 0.49
C PRO A 89 27.23 -0.21 -0.46
N PHE A 90 26.08 -0.67 -0.95
CA PHE A 90 25.94 -1.84 -1.80
C PHE A 90 25.30 -1.45 -3.12
N SER A 91 25.84 -1.96 -4.23
CA SER A 91 25.20 -1.83 -5.53
C SER A 91 23.90 -2.64 -5.58
N LYS A 92 23.03 -2.31 -6.56
CA LYS A 92 21.77 -3.04 -6.79
C LYS A 92 21.98 -4.56 -6.76
N PRO A 93 21.08 -5.33 -6.15
CA PRO A 93 21.16 -6.79 -6.14
C PRO A 93 21.34 -7.31 -7.57
N ARG A 94 22.31 -8.20 -7.78
CA ARG A 94 22.42 -8.90 -9.07
C ARG A 94 21.27 -9.90 -9.15
N PRO A 95 20.52 -9.96 -10.27
CA PRO A 95 19.49 -10.98 -10.43
C PRO A 95 20.16 -12.34 -10.25
N ASN A 96 19.56 -13.18 -9.42
CA ASN A 96 20.10 -14.51 -9.16
C ASN A 96 19.95 -15.33 -10.45
N HIS A 97 21.03 -15.43 -11.24
CA HIS A 97 21.01 -16.08 -12.56
C HIS A 97 20.47 -17.51 -12.49
N SER A 98 20.66 -18.20 -11.37
CA SER A 98 20.10 -19.53 -11.12
C SER A 98 18.57 -19.54 -11.08
N ALA A 99 17.94 -18.52 -10.49
CA ALA A 99 16.49 -18.39 -10.43
C ALA A 99 15.89 -18.01 -11.79
N ALA A 100 16.56 -17.13 -12.53
CA ALA A 100 16.17 -16.76 -13.89
C ALA A 100 16.29 -17.94 -14.87
N LEU A 101 17.35 -18.76 -14.73
CA LEU A 101 17.53 -19.97 -15.53
C LEU A 101 16.47 -21.04 -15.19
N LEU A 102 16.15 -21.23 -13.91
CA LEU A 102 15.08 -22.13 -13.48
C LEU A 102 13.69 -21.69 -13.96
N ALA A 103 13.42 -20.39 -14.04
CA ALA A 103 12.18 -19.85 -14.62
C ALA A 103 12.12 -20.06 -16.14
N ALA A 104 13.22 -19.81 -16.85
CA ALA A 104 13.32 -20.03 -18.30
C ALA A 104 13.18 -21.52 -18.68
N LEU A 105 13.69 -22.44 -17.85
CA LEU A 105 13.55 -23.88 -18.04
C LEU A 105 12.14 -24.42 -17.72
N ARG A 106 11.31 -23.64 -17.00
CA ARG A 106 9.90 -23.99 -16.71
C ARG A 106 8.91 -23.56 -17.80
N GLY A 107 9.37 -22.89 -18.86
CA GLY A 107 8.57 -22.69 -20.08
C GLY A 107 7.49 -21.62 -20.03
N ASP A 108 7.61 -20.59 -19.19
CA ASP A 108 6.80 -19.37 -19.35
C ASP A 108 7.50 -18.42 -20.32
N SER A 109 7.27 -18.63 -21.61
CA SER A 109 7.51 -17.60 -22.63
C SER A 109 6.42 -16.54 -22.49
N PRO A 110 6.74 -15.25 -22.27
CA PRO A 110 5.72 -14.21 -22.31
C PRO A 110 5.28 -14.05 -23.77
N HIS A 111 3.96 -14.15 -23.99
CA HIS A 111 3.34 -13.81 -25.26
C HIS A 111 2.68 -12.44 -25.20
#